data_AF-A0A229SMI2-F1
#
_entry.id   AF-A0A229SMI2-F1
#
_cell.length_a   1.000
_cell.length_b   1.000
_cell.length_c   1.000
_cell.angle_alpha   90.00
_cell.angle_beta   90.00
_cell.angle_gamma   90.00
#
_symmetry.space_group_name_H-M   'P 1'
#
loop_
_entity.id
_entity.type
_entity.pdbx_description
1 polymer ?
#
loop_
_entity_poly.entity_id
_entity_poly.type
_entity_poly.pdbx_seq_one_letter_code
_entity_poly.pdbx_strand_id
1 'polypeptide(L)'
;MSERHHLRQRAQLHEALERTALLLRLDAFPDLGADRHAELVDALRTVGVRIVADRANLASPNGQTALVTLVCQCAMLGLRIDLDVPDVKQLVPQPPLDANLPLGSALVAWTEALFPGCLCRIAAPLLTFTIGDTAAARPTGPVVHVTGADDIAALAGDRTGSTR
;
A
#
# COMPACT_ATOMS: atom_id res chain seq x y z
N MET A 1 -6.16 -27.65 1.50
CA MET A 1 -6.20 -26.74 0.33
C MET A 1 -5.68 -25.33 0.65
N SER A 2 -5.92 -24.77 1.84
CA SER A 2 -5.48 -23.40 2.22
C SER A 2 -3.95 -23.22 2.26
N GLU A 3 -3.19 -24.19 2.77
CA GLU A 3 -1.73 -24.03 2.96
C GLU A 3 -0.92 -23.92 1.66
N ARG A 4 -1.26 -24.70 0.63
CA ARG A 4 -0.62 -24.63 -0.69
C ARG A 4 -0.90 -23.31 -1.41
N HIS A 5 -2.07 -22.71 -1.18
CA HIS A 5 -2.42 -21.40 -1.74
C HIS A 5 -1.57 -20.29 -1.11
N HIS A 6 -1.42 -20.30 0.22
CA HIS A 6 -0.58 -19.34 0.94
C HIS A 6 0.90 -19.44 0.56
N LEU A 7 1.43 -20.66 0.39
CA LEU A 7 2.82 -20.87 -0.05
C LEU A 7 3.06 -20.32 -1.46
N ARG A 8 2.12 -20.54 -2.39
CA ARG A 8 2.21 -20.02 -3.76
C ARG A 8 2.16 -18.49 -3.79
N GLN A 9 1.23 -17.90 -3.04
CA GLN A 9 1.08 -16.45 -2.96
C GLN A 9 2.34 -15.78 -2.35
N ARG A 10 2.96 -16.43 -1.35
CA ARG A 10 4.24 -15.97 -0.78
C ARG A 10 5.39 -16.01 -1.77
N ALA A 11 5.47 -17.04 -2.62
CA ALA A 11 6.51 -17.16 -3.63
C ALA A 11 6.34 -16.10 -4.74
N GLN A 12 5.10 -15.88 -5.19
CA GLN A 12 4.79 -14.86 -6.19
C GLN A 12 5.05 -13.43 -5.68
N LEU A 13 4.71 -13.14 -4.42
CA LEU A 13 5.05 -11.87 -3.80
C LEU A 13 6.58 -11.67 -3.74
N HIS A 14 7.33 -12.72 -3.42
CA HIS A 14 8.79 -12.64 -3.36
C HIS A 14 9.38 -12.29 -4.73
N GLU A 15 8.94 -12.99 -5.78
CA GLU A 15 9.34 -12.71 -7.16
C GLU A 15 8.96 -11.29 -7.61
N ALA A 16 7.78 -10.79 -7.24
CA ALA A 16 7.38 -9.42 -7.55
C ALA A 16 8.27 -8.36 -6.86
N LEU A 17 8.75 -8.65 -5.65
CA LEU A 17 9.62 -7.76 -4.88
C LEU A 17 11.09 -7.78 -5.32
N GLU A 18 11.55 -8.82 -6.00
CA GLU A 18 12.89 -8.90 -6.61
C GLU A 18 13.19 -7.67 -7.48
N ARG A 19 12.20 -7.25 -8.29
CA ARG A 19 12.30 -6.06 -9.14
C ARG A 19 12.46 -4.79 -8.31
N THR A 20 11.67 -4.63 -7.24
CA THR A 20 11.73 -3.45 -6.36
C THR A 20 13.05 -3.41 -5.60
N ALA A 21 13.51 -4.55 -5.08
CA ALA A 21 14.81 -4.67 -4.41
C ALA A 21 15.97 -4.31 -5.36
N LEU A 22 15.88 -4.75 -6.62
CA LEU A 22 16.88 -4.41 -7.63
C LEU A 22 16.93 -2.89 -7.89
N LEU A 23 15.77 -2.24 -8.06
CA LEU A 23 15.70 -0.78 -8.26
C LEU A 23 16.24 -0.02 -7.05
N LEU A 24 15.86 -0.42 -5.83
CA LEU A 24 16.39 0.21 -4.61
C LEU A 24 17.92 0.07 -4.51
N ARG A 25 18.47 -1.09 -4.88
CA ARG A 25 19.92 -1.31 -4.88
C ARG A 25 20.62 -0.48 -5.96
N LEU A 26 20.02 -0.30 -7.13
CA LEU A 26 20.66 0.45 -8.22
C LEU A 26 20.54 1.97 -8.03
N ASP A 27 19.38 2.46 -7.57
CA ASP A 27 19.05 3.88 -7.61
C ASP A 27 19.14 4.56 -6.24
N ALA A 28 18.64 3.91 -5.18
CA ALA A 28 18.55 4.52 -3.84
C ALA A 28 19.75 4.19 -2.95
N PHE A 29 20.31 2.98 -3.09
CA PHE A 29 21.41 2.45 -2.28
C PHE A 29 22.48 1.78 -3.16
N PRO A 30 23.16 2.52 -4.05
CA PRO A 30 24.12 1.97 -5.03
C PRO A 30 25.30 1.23 -4.37
N ASP A 31 25.65 1.58 -3.14
CA ASP A 31 26.74 0.96 -2.38
C ASP A 31 26.31 -0.33 -1.66
N LEU A 32 25.02 -0.70 -1.73
CA LEU A 32 24.52 -1.95 -1.16
C LEU A 32 24.99 -3.14 -2.02
N GLY A 33 25.88 -3.96 -1.45
CA GLY A 33 26.41 -5.16 -2.08
C GLY A 33 25.32 -6.11 -2.58
N ALA A 34 25.58 -6.80 -3.69
CA ALA A 34 24.61 -7.71 -4.30
C ALA A 34 24.28 -8.92 -3.40
N ASP A 35 25.18 -9.26 -2.48
CA ASP A 35 25.00 -10.28 -1.44
C ASP A 35 23.87 -9.95 -0.46
N ARG A 36 23.52 -8.66 -0.31
CA ARG A 36 22.45 -8.20 0.58
C ARG A 36 21.08 -8.10 -0.10
N HIS A 37 20.98 -8.48 -1.37
CA HIS A 37 19.75 -8.38 -2.14
C HIS A 37 18.61 -9.21 -1.53
N ALA A 38 18.90 -10.44 -1.10
CA ALA A 38 17.92 -11.30 -0.44
C ALA A 38 17.40 -10.69 0.87
N GLU A 39 18.28 -10.06 1.67
CA GLU A 39 17.88 -9.34 2.89
C GLU A 39 16.94 -8.18 2.59
N LEU A 40 17.16 -7.47 1.48
CA LEU A 40 16.32 -6.37 1.06
C LEU A 40 14.92 -6.85 0.64
N VAL A 41 14.84 -7.95 -0.12
CA VAL A 41 13.55 -8.57 -0.49
C VAL A 41 12.80 -9.01 0.77
N ASP A 42 13.47 -9.64 1.72
CA ASP A 42 12.83 -10.07 2.97
C ASP A 42 12.40 -8.87 3.84
N ALA A 43 13.21 -7.81 3.91
CA ALA A 43 12.85 -6.58 4.61
C ALA A 43 11.60 -5.93 4.00
N LEU A 44 11.51 -5.82 2.67
CA LEU A 44 10.34 -5.26 1.98
C LEU A 44 9.05 -6.00 2.32
N ARG A 45 9.11 -7.32 2.52
CA ARG A 45 7.93 -8.15 2.92
C ARG A 45 7.40 -7.82 4.30
N THR A 46 8.20 -7.16 5.14
CA THR A 46 7.77 -6.72 6.47
C THR A 46 7.08 -5.37 6.45
N VAL A 47 7.27 -4.58 5.38
CA VAL A 47 6.71 -3.24 5.28
C VAL A 47 5.29 -3.32 4.78
N GLY A 48 4.36 -2.86 5.61
CA GLY A 48 2.94 -2.85 5.29
C GLY A 48 2.25 -1.58 5.77
N VAL A 49 1.30 -1.11 4.98
CA VAL A 49 0.47 0.05 5.27
C VAL A 49 -1.00 -0.33 5.32
N ARG A 50 -1.81 0.45 6.04
CA ARG A 50 -3.26 0.35 5.98
C ARG A 50 -3.82 1.54 5.23
N ILE A 51 -4.85 1.32 4.41
CA ILE A 51 -5.59 2.38 3.74
C ILE A 51 -7.06 2.25 4.12
N VAL A 52 -7.63 3.34 4.66
CA VAL A 52 -9.00 3.39 5.15
C VAL A 52 -9.78 4.49 4.43
N ALA A 53 -10.99 4.16 4.00
CA ALA A 53 -11.92 5.13 3.43
C ALA A 53 -13.34 4.70 3.75
N ASP A 54 -14.23 5.64 4.08
CA ASP A 54 -15.65 5.35 4.24
C ASP A 54 -16.45 5.58 2.96
N ARG A 55 -17.73 5.22 3.00
CA ARG A 55 -18.62 5.36 1.84
C ARG A 55 -18.86 6.82 1.45
N ALA A 56 -18.83 7.74 2.41
CA ALA A 56 -19.07 9.16 2.14
C ALA A 56 -17.91 9.75 1.33
N ASN A 57 -16.67 9.47 1.74
CA ASN A 57 -15.47 9.89 1.04
C ASN A 57 -15.35 9.24 -0.35
N LEU A 58 -15.75 7.97 -0.48
CA LEU A 58 -15.78 7.27 -1.77
C LEU A 58 -17.00 7.57 -2.66
N ALA A 59 -17.94 8.41 -2.20
CA ALA A 59 -19.05 8.89 -3.01
C ALA A 59 -18.66 10.06 -3.95
N SER A 60 -17.39 10.46 -3.94
CA SER A 60 -16.85 11.51 -4.82
C SER A 60 -15.82 10.95 -5.81
N PRO A 61 -15.74 11.49 -7.05
CA PRO A 61 -14.69 11.10 -8.00
C PRO A 61 -13.28 11.31 -7.44
N ASN A 62 -13.06 12.43 -6.74
CA ASN A 62 -11.76 12.76 -6.15
C ASN A 62 -11.34 11.76 -5.06
N GLY A 63 -12.26 11.35 -4.18
CA GLY A 63 -11.98 10.34 -3.16
C GLY A 63 -11.64 8.98 -3.77
N GLN A 64 -12.34 8.59 -4.85
CA GLN A 64 -12.00 7.38 -5.59
C GLN A 64 -10.63 7.50 -6.28
N THR A 65 -10.34 8.60 -6.97
CA THR A 65 -9.04 8.81 -7.62
C THR A 65 -7.89 8.82 -6.61
N ALA A 66 -8.07 9.46 -5.45
CA ALA A 66 -7.08 9.47 -4.38
C ALA A 66 -6.80 8.05 -3.86
N LEU A 67 -7.87 7.27 -3.59
CA LEU A 67 -7.73 5.87 -3.16
C LEU A 67 -7.00 5.03 -4.21
N VAL A 68 -7.44 5.07 -5.47
CA VAL A 68 -6.84 4.27 -6.56
C VAL A 68 -5.38 4.64 -6.73
N THR A 69 -5.08 5.94 -6.80
CA THR A 69 -3.71 6.43 -6.95
C THR A 69 -2.81 5.94 -5.82
N LEU A 70 -3.27 6.07 -4.58
CA LEU A 70 -2.51 5.65 -3.41
C LEU A 70 -2.25 4.14 -3.41
N VAL A 71 -3.28 3.32 -3.68
CA VAL A 71 -3.12 1.86 -3.77
C VAL A 71 -2.11 1.50 -4.86
N CYS A 72 -2.22 2.11 -6.04
CA CYS A 72 -1.28 1.86 -7.13
C CYS A 72 0.15 2.25 -6.76
N GLN A 73 0.36 3.40 -6.13
CA GLN A 73 1.68 3.84 -5.67
C GLN A 73 2.26 2.90 -4.62
N CYS A 74 1.48 2.53 -3.60
CA CYS A 74 1.93 1.59 -2.58
C CYS A 74 2.31 0.23 -3.18
N ALA A 75 1.52 -0.28 -4.13
CA ALA A 75 1.80 -1.54 -4.80
C ALA A 75 3.09 -1.44 -5.65
N MET A 76 3.27 -0.37 -6.41
CA MET A 76 4.49 -0.13 -7.19
C MET A 76 5.75 0.00 -6.32
N LEU A 77 5.61 0.51 -5.09
CA LEU A 77 6.68 0.56 -4.09
C LEU A 77 6.96 -0.80 -3.42
N GLY A 78 6.23 -1.86 -3.79
CA GLY A 78 6.35 -3.18 -3.17
C GLY A 78 5.82 -3.26 -1.74
N LEU A 79 4.95 -2.32 -1.33
CA LEU A 79 4.37 -2.34 0.00
C LEU A 79 3.24 -3.37 0.08
N ARG A 80 3.12 -4.01 1.23
CA ARG A 80 1.88 -4.73 1.57
C ARG A 80 0.79 -3.72 1.95
N ILE A 81 -0.44 -4.01 1.55
CA ILE A 81 -1.56 -3.09 1.74
C ILE A 81 -2.70 -3.85 2.44
N ASP A 82 -3.12 -3.34 3.59
CA ASP A 82 -4.36 -3.72 4.25
C ASP A 82 -5.43 -2.70 3.86
N LEU A 83 -6.37 -3.14 3.02
CA LEU A 83 -7.40 -2.27 2.47
C LEU A 83 -8.68 -2.40 3.30
N ASP A 84 -9.05 -1.32 3.98
CA ASP A 84 -10.29 -1.21 4.76
C ASP A 84 -11.20 -0.16 4.12
N VAL A 85 -11.85 -0.55 3.03
CA VAL A 85 -12.71 0.32 2.23
C VAL A 85 -14.01 -0.40 1.87
N PRO A 86 -15.16 0.28 1.85
CA PRO A 86 -16.39 -0.33 1.36
C PRO A 86 -16.30 -0.53 -0.14
N ASP A 87 -16.89 -1.63 -0.62
CA ASP A 87 -17.03 -1.82 -2.06
C ASP A 87 -18.16 -0.92 -2.59
N VAL A 88 -17.80 -0.03 -3.52
CA VAL A 88 -18.68 1.00 -4.09
C VAL A 88 -18.62 0.97 -5.61
N LYS A 89 -19.65 1.51 -6.28
CA LYS A 89 -19.61 1.66 -7.73
C LYS A 89 -18.52 2.67 -8.12
N GLN A 90 -17.76 2.35 -9.17
CA GLN A 90 -16.86 3.31 -9.80
C GLN A 90 -17.67 4.46 -10.42
N LEU A 91 -17.36 5.70 -10.05
CA LEU A 91 -18.08 6.90 -10.52
C LEU A 91 -17.61 7.34 -11.91
N VAL A 92 -16.33 7.11 -12.19
CA VAL A 92 -15.65 7.38 -13.46
C VAL A 92 -14.71 6.22 -13.75
N PRO A 93 -14.33 5.99 -15.02
CA PRO A 93 -13.26 5.04 -15.34
C PRO A 93 -11.95 5.46 -14.64
N GLN A 94 -11.31 4.52 -13.93
CA GLN A 94 -10.04 4.75 -13.22
C GLN A 94 -8.99 3.76 -13.73
N PRO A 95 -8.32 3.99 -14.87
CA PRO A 95 -7.23 3.13 -15.31
C PRO A 95 -6.18 2.98 -14.20
N PRO A 96 -5.64 1.78 -13.95
CA PRO A 96 -5.72 0.55 -14.75
C PRO A 96 -6.88 -0.40 -14.40
N LEU A 97 -7.88 0.04 -13.63
CA LEU A 97 -8.93 -0.83 -13.10
C LEU A 97 -9.96 -1.23 -14.18
N ASP A 98 -10.51 -2.45 -14.03
CA ASP A 98 -11.67 -2.88 -14.81
C ASP A 98 -12.91 -2.09 -14.38
N ALA A 99 -13.44 -1.27 -15.29
CA ALA A 99 -14.59 -0.40 -15.04
C ALA A 99 -15.90 -1.18 -14.80
N ASN A 100 -15.94 -2.48 -15.11
CA ASN A 100 -17.11 -3.33 -14.89
C ASN A 100 -17.22 -3.87 -13.46
N LEU A 101 -16.15 -3.78 -12.67
CA LEU A 101 -16.12 -4.23 -11.29
C LEU A 101 -16.38 -3.07 -10.33
N PRO A 102 -17.01 -3.32 -9.16
CA PRO A 102 -16.99 -2.40 -8.04
C PRO A 102 -15.54 -2.02 -7.64
N LEU A 103 -15.35 -0.83 -7.05
CA LEU A 103 -14.03 -0.24 -6.83
C LEU A 103 -13.08 -1.11 -6.00
N GLY A 104 -13.54 -1.63 -4.86
CA GLY A 104 -12.73 -2.49 -4.00
C GLY A 104 -12.42 -3.82 -4.69
N SER A 105 -13.41 -4.41 -5.35
CA SER A 105 -13.22 -5.63 -6.15
C SER A 105 -12.23 -5.43 -7.30
N ALA A 106 -12.27 -4.28 -7.98
CA ALA A 106 -11.38 -3.95 -9.08
C ALA A 106 -9.94 -3.74 -8.60
N LEU A 107 -9.74 -3.08 -7.45
CA LEU A 107 -8.43 -2.93 -6.81
C LEU A 107 -7.84 -4.30 -6.42
N VAL A 108 -8.66 -5.20 -5.87
CA VAL A 108 -8.24 -6.58 -5.55
C VAL A 108 -7.82 -7.32 -6.81
N ALA A 109 -8.62 -7.29 -7.87
CA ALA A 109 -8.31 -7.97 -9.11
C ALA A 109 -7.02 -7.43 -9.75
N TRP A 110 -6.85 -6.11 -9.79
CA TRP A 110 -5.66 -5.47 -10.36
C TRP A 110 -4.39 -5.78 -9.55
N THR A 111 -4.45 -5.65 -8.22
CA THR A 111 -3.30 -5.94 -7.35
C THR A 111 -2.92 -7.41 -7.38
N GLU A 112 -3.86 -8.36 -7.37
CA GLU A 112 -3.53 -9.78 -7.48
C GLU A 112 -2.93 -10.14 -8.85
N ALA A 113 -3.32 -9.43 -9.92
CA ALA A 113 -2.73 -9.63 -11.23
C ALA A 113 -1.28 -9.10 -11.33
N LEU A 114 -0.99 -7.97 -10.68
CA LEU A 114 0.30 -7.28 -10.82
C LEU A 114 1.30 -7.62 -9.70
N PHE A 115 0.82 -7.73 -8.47
CA PHE A 115 1.59 -7.99 -7.25
C PHE A 115 0.84 -9.00 -6.36
N PRO A 116 0.83 -10.30 -6.71
CA PRO A 116 0.10 -11.32 -5.97
C PRO A 116 0.46 -11.29 -4.47
N GLY A 117 -0.55 -11.25 -3.60
CA GLY A 117 -0.35 -11.17 -2.15
C GLY A 117 0.03 -9.80 -1.59
N CYS A 118 0.06 -8.74 -2.42
CA CYS A 118 0.21 -7.36 -1.95
C CYS A 118 -0.93 -6.97 -1.00
N LEU A 119 -2.17 -7.31 -1.36
CA LEU A 119 -3.32 -7.12 -0.47
C LEU A 119 -3.35 -8.22 0.59
N CYS A 120 -3.18 -7.82 1.85
CA CYS A 120 -3.22 -8.74 2.97
C CYS A 120 -3.58 -8.02 4.27
N ARG A 121 -4.13 -8.75 5.24
CA ARG A 121 -4.33 -8.21 6.58
C ARG A 121 -2.98 -7.94 7.25
N ILE A 122 -2.85 -6.77 7.87
CA ILE A 122 -1.64 -6.36 8.57
C ILE A 122 -1.99 -6.05 10.02
N ALA A 123 -1.39 -6.78 10.94
CA ALA A 123 -1.65 -6.60 12.37
C ALA A 123 -1.10 -5.27 12.91
N ALA A 124 0.10 -4.89 12.48
CA ALA A 124 0.78 -3.66 12.89
C ALA A 124 1.26 -2.89 11.65
N PRO A 125 0.40 -2.09 11.01
CA PRO A 125 0.80 -1.30 9.86
C PRO A 125 1.80 -0.22 10.29
N LEU A 126 2.83 0.00 9.47
CA LEU A 126 3.83 1.05 9.70
C LEU A 126 3.18 2.45 9.63
N LEU A 127 2.18 2.59 8.77
CA LEU A 127 1.47 3.82 8.49
C LEU A 127 0.02 3.49 8.13
N THR A 128 -0.92 4.31 8.60
CA THR A 128 -2.31 4.27 8.14
C THR A 128 -2.62 5.52 7.32
N PHE A 129 -3.07 5.33 6.09
CA PHE A 129 -3.65 6.40 5.28
C PHE A 129 -5.16 6.43 5.46
N THR A 130 -5.72 7.62 5.59
CA THR A 130 -7.16 7.86 5.66
C THR A 130 -7.56 8.79 4.52
N ILE A 131 -8.61 8.44 3.78
CA ILE A 131 -9.12 9.30 2.71
C ILE A 131 -10.11 10.31 3.29
N GLY A 132 -9.83 11.59 3.07
CA GLY A 132 -10.64 12.71 3.58
C GLY A 132 -10.77 12.71 5.10
N ASP A 133 -12.00 12.83 5.57
CA ASP A 133 -12.36 12.86 7.00
C ASP A 133 -12.74 11.48 7.57
N THR A 134 -12.43 10.40 6.85
CA THR A 134 -12.69 9.04 7.31
C THR A 134 -12.04 8.80 8.68
N ALA A 135 -12.86 8.42 9.67
CA ALA A 135 -12.37 8.09 10.99
C ALA A 135 -11.53 6.79 10.97
N ALA A 136 -10.26 6.86 11.36
CA ALA A 136 -9.47 5.67 11.65
C ALA A 136 -9.83 5.13 13.04
N ALA A 137 -10.26 3.86 13.12
CA ALA A 137 -10.43 3.18 14.40
C ALA A 137 -9.07 3.06 15.10
N ARG A 138 -8.90 3.80 16.21
CA ARG A 138 -7.76 3.80 17.14
C ARG A 138 -6.44 3.28 16.53
N PRO A 139 -5.77 4.10 15.70
CA PRO A 139 -4.56 3.68 15.01
C PRO A 139 -3.47 3.30 16.03
N THR A 140 -2.73 2.22 15.75
CA THR A 140 -1.59 1.77 16.56
C THR A 140 -0.27 2.43 16.16
N GLY A 141 -0.31 3.32 15.16
CA GLY A 141 0.85 3.97 14.56
C GLY A 141 0.47 5.31 13.91
N PRO A 142 1.39 5.93 13.16
CA PRO A 142 1.16 7.20 12.50
C PRO A 142 -0.02 7.15 11.52
N VAL A 143 -0.76 8.25 11.42
CA VAL A 143 -1.87 8.44 10.47
C VAL A 143 -1.58 9.61 9.54
N VAL A 144 -1.81 9.40 8.26
CA VAL A 144 -1.78 10.44 7.22
C VAL A 144 -3.18 10.60 6.67
N HIS A 145 -3.69 11.83 6.72
CA HIS A 145 -4.94 12.20 6.06
C HIS A 145 -4.62 12.63 4.63
N VAL A 146 -5.26 11.98 3.67
CA VAL A 146 -5.18 12.32 2.24
C VAL A 146 -6.39 13.17 1.93
N THR A 147 -6.22 14.49 1.96
CA THR A 147 -7.27 15.46 1.67
C THR A 147 -6.95 16.28 0.41
N GLY A 148 -7.94 17.00 -0.10
CA GLY A 148 -7.78 17.89 -1.26
C GLY A 148 -7.45 19.34 -0.90
N ALA A 149 -7.19 19.65 0.37
CA ALA A 149 -6.72 20.97 0.79
C ALA A 149 -5.19 21.05 0.64
N ASP A 150 -4.64 22.27 0.55
CA ASP A 150 -3.19 22.49 0.60
C ASP A 150 -2.63 21.99 1.95
N ASP A 151 -2.18 20.74 2.00
CA ASP A 151 -1.65 20.15 3.23
C ASP A 151 -0.10 20.14 3.21
N ILE A 152 0.48 20.78 4.22
CA ILE A 152 1.88 20.63 4.60
C ILE A 152 2.00 19.34 5.43
N ALA A 153 2.57 18.28 4.85
CA ALA A 153 2.93 17.08 5.60
C ALA A 153 4.17 17.36 6.47
N ALA A 154 3.98 17.58 7.77
CA ALA A 154 5.06 17.56 8.74
C ALA A 154 5.33 16.11 9.15
N LEU A 155 6.50 15.56 8.80
CA LEU A 155 6.99 14.34 9.41
C LEU A 155 7.22 14.65 10.89
N ALA A 156 6.37 14.14 11.78
CA ALA A 156 6.63 14.14 13.22
C ALA A 156 7.77 13.14 13.50
N GLY A 157 9.00 13.57 13.23
CA GLY A 157 10.20 12.82 13.54
C GLY A 157 10.56 13.01 15.01
N ASP A 158 10.09 12.13 15.88
CA ASP A 158 10.82 11.86 17.12
C ASP A 158 11.87 10.80 16.85
N ARG A 159 13.00 11.27 16.31
CA ARG A 159 14.29 10.68 16.65
C ARG A 159 15.03 11.78 17.42
N THR A 160 14.83 11.77 18.73
CA THR A 160 15.83 12.31 19.67
C THR A 160 17.13 11.53 19.44
N GLY A 161 17.90 11.96 18.45
CA GLY A 161 19.31 11.63 18.34
C GLY A 161 20.00 12.26 19.53
N SER A 162 20.25 11.43 20.54
CA SER A 162 21.22 11.72 21.60
C SER A 162 22.51 12.18 20.93
N THR A 163 22.83 13.45 21.08
CA THR A 163 24.19 13.95 20.88
C THR A 163 24.93 13.73 22.18
N ARG A 164 25.67 12.61 22.23
CA ARG A 164 26.98 12.36 22.85
C ARG A 164 27.08 10.93 23.34
#